data_AF-A0A4R2KN08-F1
#
_entry.id   AF-A0A4R2KN08-F1
#
_cell.length_a   1.000
_cell.length_b   1.000
_cell.length_c   1.000
_cell.angle_alpha   90.00
_cell.angle_beta   90.00
_cell.angle_gamma   90.00
#
_symmetry.space_group_name_H-M   'P 1'
#
loop_
_entity.id
_entity.type
_entity.pdbx_description
1 polymer ?
#
loop_
_entity_poly.entity_id
_entity_poly.type
_entity_poly.pdbx_seq_one_letter_code
_entity_poly.pdbx_strand_id
1 'polypeptide(L)'
;MTMDVKTKMEGFEMSDEIICRCEEITESEIVEAIRNGATTVNEIKKWTRAGMGLCQGRTCRRMIERILARETGIELKDIKPSTYRQPVRPIKMGALGE
;
A
#
# COMPACT_ATOMS: atom_id res chain seq x y z
N MET A 1 23.64 18.34 5.26
CA MET A 1 22.77 18.48 4.08
C MET A 1 21.39 17.93 4.43
N THR A 2 20.72 18.61 5.35
CA THR A 2 19.32 18.36 5.70
C THR A 2 18.49 19.10 4.66
N MET A 3 17.98 18.39 3.66
CA MET A 3 17.11 19.00 2.67
C MET A 3 15.71 19.16 3.26
N ASP A 4 15.33 20.42 3.41
CA ASP A 4 14.06 20.93 3.89
C ASP A 4 12.88 20.37 3.08
N VAL A 5 12.17 19.39 3.65
CA VAL A 5 10.83 18.95 3.20
C VAL A 5 9.79 19.96 3.72
N LYS A 6 9.87 21.19 3.23
CA LYS A 6 8.80 22.19 3.37
C LYS A 6 8.81 23.05 2.11
N THR A 7 7.88 22.78 1.19
CA THR A 7 7.09 23.78 0.41
C THR A 7 6.39 23.06 -0.75
N LYS A 8 5.19 22.52 -0.47
CA LYS A 8 4.05 22.55 -1.41
C LYS A 8 2.76 22.19 -0.64
N MET A 9 2.26 23.17 0.11
CA MET A 9 0.88 23.19 0.58
C MET A 9 0.05 23.85 -0.53
N GLU A 10 -0.32 23.08 -1.54
CA GLU A 10 -1.32 23.47 -2.54
C GLU A 10 -2.44 22.40 -2.48
N GLY A 11 -3.64 22.84 -2.09
CA GLY A 11 -4.92 22.12 -2.05
C GLY A 11 -4.88 20.60 -2.18
N PHE A 12 -4.83 19.88 -1.05
CA PHE A 12 -5.00 18.43 -1.05
C PHE A 12 -6.50 18.15 -0.89
N GLU A 13 -7.23 18.02 -2.00
CA GLU A 13 -8.47 17.24 -1.98
C GLU A 13 -8.06 15.81 -1.58
N MET A 14 -8.20 15.50 -0.29
CA MET A 14 -8.06 14.13 0.20
C MET A 14 -9.13 13.31 -0.45
N SER A 15 -8.74 12.47 -1.41
CA SER A 15 -9.67 11.54 -2.03
C SER A 15 -10.09 10.50 -0.98
N ASP A 16 -11.37 10.52 -0.63
CA ASP A 16 -12.07 9.44 0.10
C ASP A 16 -12.23 8.17 -0.75
N GLU A 17 -11.44 8.02 -1.83
CA GLU A 17 -11.49 6.85 -2.69
C GLU A 17 -10.91 5.64 -1.95
N ILE A 18 -11.72 4.59 -1.83
CA ILE A 18 -11.33 3.34 -1.18
C ILE A 18 -10.40 2.55 -2.10
N ILE A 19 -9.12 2.52 -1.77
CA ILE A 19 -8.10 1.74 -2.48
C ILE A 19 -8.12 0.28 -2.02
N CYS A 20 -8.25 0.03 -0.70
CA CYS A 20 -8.33 -1.32 -0.16
C CYS A 20 -9.72 -1.62 0.38
N ARG A 21 -10.58 -2.20 -0.45
CA ARG A 21 -11.94 -2.63 -0.04
C ARG A 21 -11.97 -3.67 1.10
N CYS A 22 -10.90 -4.45 1.27
CA CYS A 22 -10.87 -5.53 2.26
C CYS A 22 -10.62 -5.00 3.69
N GLU A 23 -9.87 -3.92 3.83
CA GLU A 23 -9.53 -3.28 5.11
C GLU A 23 -10.08 -1.84 5.19
N GLU A 24 -10.93 -1.46 4.23
CA GLU A 24 -11.58 -0.14 4.12
C GLU A 24 -10.61 1.06 4.13
N ILE A 25 -9.44 0.90 3.51
CA ILE A 25 -8.39 1.93 3.47
C ILE A 25 -8.54 2.85 2.27
N THR A 26 -8.51 4.15 2.53
CA THR A 26 -8.59 5.24 1.55
C THR A 26 -7.23 5.57 0.92
N GLU A 27 -7.24 6.27 -0.21
CA GLU A 27 -6.02 6.81 -0.81
C GLU A 27 -5.31 7.78 0.14
N SER A 28 -6.08 8.61 0.85
CA SER A 28 -5.59 9.59 1.82
C SER A 28 -4.69 8.96 2.90
N GLU A 29 -5.12 7.84 3.48
CA GLU A 29 -4.34 7.11 4.49
C GLU A 29 -3.03 6.53 3.94
N ILE A 30 -3.04 6.07 2.68
CA ILE A 30 -1.84 5.57 2.01
C ILE A 30 -0.85 6.71 1.77
N VAL A 31 -1.34 7.86 1.30
CA VAL A 31 -0.51 9.05 1.08
C VAL A 31 0.06 9.57 2.40
N GLU A 32 -0.74 9.57 3.47
CA GLU A 32 -0.27 9.93 4.81
C GLU A 32 0.86 8.99 5.27
N ALA A 33 0.72 7.68 5.08
CA ALA A 33 1.78 6.73 5.41
C ALA A 33 3.08 6.99 4.62
N ILE A 34 2.97 7.36 3.35
CA ILE A 34 4.14 7.71 2.51
C ILE A 34 4.80 9.00 3.02
N ARG A 35 4.00 10.02 3.35
CA ARG A 35 4.51 11.29 3.93
C ARG A 35 5.19 11.08 5.29
N ASN A 36 4.73 10.11 6.06
CA ASN A 36 5.34 9.69 7.33
C ASN A 36 6.62 8.85 7.14
N GLY A 37 7.05 8.59 5.90
CA GLY A 37 8.34 7.97 5.58
C GLY A 37 8.25 6.54 5.04
N ALA A 38 7.06 6.02 4.72
CA ALA A 38 6.96 4.73 4.05
C ALA A 38 7.46 4.83 2.60
N THR A 39 8.52 4.09 2.27
CA THR A 39 9.14 4.09 0.93
C THR A 39 8.91 2.80 0.16
N THR A 40 8.41 1.76 0.83
CA THR A 40 8.15 0.45 0.24
C THR A 40 6.71 0.00 0.46
N VAL A 41 6.22 -0.87 -0.44
CA VAL A 41 4.88 -1.48 -0.32
C VAL A 41 4.71 -2.25 0.99
N ASN A 42 5.77 -2.89 1.48
CA ASN A 42 5.73 -3.61 2.76
C ASN A 42 5.63 -2.67 3.96
N GLU A 43 6.21 -1.48 3.90
CA GLU A 43 6.03 -0.46 4.94
C GLU A 43 4.60 0.08 4.91
N ILE A 44 4.08 0.49 3.75
CA ILE A 44 2.67 0.91 3.62
C ILE A 44 1.74 -0.15 4.19
N LYS A 45 1.98 -1.43 3.87
CA LYS A 45 1.22 -2.58 4.38
C LYS A 45 1.30 -2.70 5.91
N LYS A 46 2.45 -2.40 6.53
CA LYS A 46 2.60 -2.42 8.01
C LYS A 46 1.86 -1.27 8.68
N TRP A 47 1.86 -0.08 8.07
CA TRP A 47 1.24 1.12 8.62
C TRP A 47 -0.28 1.09 8.49
N THR A 48 -0.77 0.85 7.27
CA THR A 48 -2.21 0.98 6.92
C THR A 48 -2.95 -0.34 6.89
N ARG A 49 -2.25 -1.48 6.97
CA ARG A 49 -2.79 -2.83 6.71
C ARG A 49 -3.30 -3.06 5.28
N ALA A 50 -3.17 -2.09 4.37
CA ALA A 50 -3.62 -2.24 2.99
C ALA A 50 -3.00 -3.48 2.32
N GLY A 51 -3.85 -4.41 1.87
CA GLY A 51 -3.44 -5.69 1.29
C GLY A 51 -3.23 -6.84 2.29
N MET A 52 -3.61 -6.67 3.56
CA MET A 52 -3.65 -7.75 4.57
C MET A 52 -5.00 -8.47 4.67
N GLY A 53 -6.08 -7.94 4.09
CA GLY A 53 -7.40 -8.56 4.17
C GLY A 53 -7.55 -9.87 3.37
N LEU A 54 -8.77 -10.40 3.28
CA LEU A 54 -9.05 -11.71 2.65
C LEU A 54 -8.50 -11.85 1.22
N CYS A 55 -8.48 -10.74 0.48
CA CYS A 55 -7.96 -10.67 -0.87
C CYS A 55 -6.42 -10.72 -0.98
N GLN A 56 -5.68 -10.58 0.12
CA GLN A 56 -4.21 -10.59 0.19
C GLN A 56 -3.54 -9.66 -0.85
N GLY A 57 -4.10 -8.46 -1.05
CA GLY A 57 -3.54 -7.45 -1.94
C GLY A 57 -3.81 -7.65 -3.44
N ARG A 58 -4.63 -8.64 -3.84
CA ARG A 58 -4.92 -8.92 -5.26
C ARG A 58 -5.49 -7.73 -6.04
N THR A 59 -6.31 -6.91 -5.39
CA THR A 59 -6.97 -5.76 -6.03
C THR A 59 -6.20 -4.47 -5.79
N CYS A 60 -5.81 -4.19 -4.55
CA CYS A 60 -5.24 -2.90 -4.17
C CYS A 60 -3.76 -2.75 -4.48
N ARG A 61 -2.98 -3.83 -4.62
CA ARG A 61 -1.52 -3.75 -4.71
C ARG A 61 -1.03 -2.84 -5.84
N ARG A 62 -1.53 -3.02 -7.06
CA ARG A 62 -1.08 -2.20 -8.21
C ARG A 62 -1.46 -0.73 -8.04
N MET A 63 -2.57 -0.44 -7.36
CA MET A 63 -2.98 0.92 -7.05
C MET A 63 -2.02 1.54 -6.02
N ILE A 64 -1.67 0.80 -4.97
CA ILE A 64 -0.67 1.22 -3.97
C ILE A 64 0.69 1.47 -4.61
N GLU A 65 1.16 0.59 -5.51
CA GLU A 65 2.41 0.78 -6.25
C GLU A 65 2.40 2.07 -7.08
N ARG A 66 1.27 2.41 -7.70
CA ARG A 66 1.10 3.66 -8.47
C ARG A 66 1.06 4.90 -7.58
N ILE A 67 0.38 4.84 -6.45
CA ILE A 67 0.37 5.94 -5.48
C ILE A 67 1.77 6.16 -4.93
N LEU A 68 2.47 5.08 -4.55
CA LEU A 68 3.84 5.14 -4.07
C LEU A 68 4.79 5.75 -5.12
N ALA A 69 4.70 5.32 -6.39
CA ALA A 69 5.49 5.90 -7.47
C ALA A 69 5.21 7.40 -7.66
N ARG A 70 3.93 7.80 -7.61
CA ARG A 70 3.50 9.20 -7.75
C ARG A 70 4.07 10.08 -6.64
N GLU A 71 4.00 9.63 -5.39
CA GLU A 71 4.41 10.44 -4.23
C GLU A 71 5.94 10.43 -4.00
N THR A 72 6.62 9.31 -4.29
CA THR A 72 8.09 9.20 -4.07
C THR A 72 8.94 9.58 -5.29
N GLY A 73 8.33 9.67 -6.47
CA GLY A 73 9.04 9.91 -7.73
C GLY A 73 9.87 8.73 -8.23
N ILE A 74 9.78 7.56 -7.58
CA ILE A 74 10.46 6.33 -7.99
C ILE A 74 9.70 5.73 -9.18
N GLU A 75 10.42 5.28 -10.21
CA GLU A 75 9.78 4.58 -11.33
C GLU A 75 9.08 3.29 -10.84
N LEU A 76 7.91 2.97 -11.40
CA LEU A 76 7.14 1.76 -11.07
C LEU A 76 7.95 0.45 -11.16
N LYS A 77 8.99 0.45 -11.99
CA LYS A 77 9.88 -0.68 -12.26
C LYS A 77 10.76 -1.02 -11.06
N ASP A 78 11.14 0.01 -10.30
CA ASP A 78 12.07 -0.09 -9.18
C ASP A 78 11.36 -0.32 -7.83
N ILE A 79 10.03 -0.20 -7.83
CA ILE A 79 9.21 -0.49 -6.65
C ILE A 79 9.19 -1.99 -6.41
N LYS A 80 9.77 -2.40 -5.28
CA LYS A 80 9.77 -3.80 -4.86
C LYS A 80 8.35 -4.25 -4.50
N PRO A 81 7.81 -5.30 -5.16
CA PRO A 81 6.50 -5.82 -4.82
C PRO A 81 6.51 -6.46 -3.44
N SER A 82 5.32 -6.55 -2.82
CA SER A 82 5.16 -7.28 -1.58
C SER A 82 5.44 -8.78 -1.77
N THR A 83 5.95 -9.42 -0.72
CA THR A 83 6.31 -10.84 -0.76
C THR A 83 5.07 -11.70 -0.94
N TYR A 84 5.08 -12.56 -1.96
CA TYR A 84 4.06 -13.57 -2.16
C TYR A 84 4.28 -14.71 -1.16
N ARG A 85 3.21 -15.08 -0.44
CA ARG A 85 3.25 -16.17 0.53
C ARG A 85 2.17 -17.19 0.16
N GLN A 86 2.52 -18.45 0.33
CA GLN A 86 1.58 -19.56 0.27
C GLN A 86 0.73 -19.61 1.55
N PRO A 87 -0.54 -20.05 1.49
CA PRO A 87 -1.31 -20.42 0.31
C PRO A 87 -1.90 -19.21 -0.43
N VAL A 88 -2.00 -19.28 -1.76
CA VAL A 88 -2.48 -18.16 -2.59
C VAL A 88 -3.93 -17.81 -2.25
N ARG A 89 -4.80 -18.81 -2.08
CA ARG A 89 -6.16 -18.67 -1.54
C ARG A 89 -6.20 -19.28 -0.14
N PRO A 90 -7.01 -18.73 0.78
CA PRO A 90 -7.32 -19.42 2.01
C PRO A 90 -7.85 -20.82 1.70
N ILE A 91 -7.28 -21.81 2.36
CA ILE A 91 -7.70 -23.21 2.31
C ILE A 91 -8.22 -23.59 3.69
N LYS A 92 -9.23 -24.47 3.72
CA LYS A 92 -9.74 -25.00 4.98
C LYS A 92 -8.64 -25.80 5.66
N MET A 93 -8.48 -25.66 6.97
CA MET A 93 -7.46 -26.40 7.71
C MET A 93 -7.61 -27.93 7.56
N GLY A 94 -8.84 -28.43 7.45
CA GLY A 94 -9.10 -29.86 7.21
C GLY A 94 -8.53 -30.39 5.88
N ALA A 95 -8.27 -29.53 4.89
CA ALA A 95 -7.68 -29.94 3.61
C ALA A 95 -6.14 -29.99 3.62
N LEU A 96 -5.50 -29.59 4.73
CA LEU A 96 -4.04 -29.59 4.89
C LEU A 96 -3.49 -30.79 5.68
N GLY A 97 -4.37 -31.54 6.37
CA GLY A 97 -4.01 -32.51 7.39
C GLY A 97 -4.36 -33.96 7.06
N GLU A 98 -4.48 -34.29 5.78
CA GLU A 98 -4.59 -35.66 5.26
C GLU A 98 -3.25 -36.18 4.73
#